data_AF-A0AA38SBG1-F1
#
_entry.id   AF-A0AA38SBG1-F1
#
_cell.length_a   1.000
_cell.length_b   1.000
_cell.length_c   1.000
_cell.angle_alpha   90.00
_cell.angle_beta   90.00
_cell.angle_gamma   90.00
#
_symmetry.space_group_name_H-M   'P 1'
#
loop_
_entity.id
_entity.type
_entity.pdbx_description
1 polymer ?
#
loop_
_entity_poly.entity_id
_entity_poly.type
_entity_poly.pdbx_seq_one_letter_code
_entity_poly.pdbx_strand_id
1 'polypeptide(L)'
;MASIENSGAVQASSPPEPETAVKVPDMDGAAGASKIRVITVNRNTYAAKWNSKVLHHIKDALLKDPEVDLTTIVSPVYSKSLQSIKSRSVAKPGSSSTSSVSFELDATDPSAIILGPSAELRALLGDCNEQLSETIVHLVRDGQVLHTWGSSAKVVRVGEGHVVKATNDETSARTEYHGLKYLQKCLPSFPAPRGHGLISSKGLWLLFTTWIPGLTLEKAWSRLEGIQKRNISGQLDTLFSSLRSLPFPENTPLGGIDGQGCRDARRWLRTNSEPITNIEQFEDFIFSASRAASPIYTQLLRDLRSDLLTKCNFTHGDLRPANIIVDEDEDGTWKIVGVVDWESSGFYPDYWETVKMTNNLVPSEESDWYRYLPQTLSPSRYPTQWLVDRLWDSSMENGG
;
A
#
# COMPACT_ATOMS: atom_id res chain seq x y z
N MET A 1 11.93 27.05 74.27
CA MET A 1 10.59 26.84 74.88
C MET A 1 9.89 25.82 74.00
N ALA A 2 10.00 24.54 74.33
CA ALA A 2 9.11 23.79 75.23
C ALA A 2 8.10 22.99 74.40
N SER A 3 8.38 21.68 74.34
CA SER A 3 7.61 20.59 73.77
C SER A 3 6.25 20.42 74.43
N ILE A 4 5.26 19.89 73.72
CA ILE A 4 4.29 18.92 74.25
C ILE A 4 3.98 17.88 73.16
N GLU A 5 4.33 16.63 73.45
CA GLU A 5 3.87 15.41 72.81
C GLU A 5 2.40 15.14 73.18
N ASN A 6 1.62 14.49 72.30
CA ASN A 6 0.78 13.41 72.78
C ASN A 6 0.51 12.35 71.72
N SER A 7 0.78 11.12 72.14
CA SER A 7 0.52 9.84 71.49
C SER A 7 -0.96 9.45 71.53
N GLY A 8 -1.41 8.73 70.51
CA GLY A 8 -2.66 7.96 70.56
C GLY A 8 -2.64 6.88 69.47
N ALA A 9 -2.47 5.63 69.89
CA ALA A 9 -2.36 4.48 69.01
C ALA A 9 -3.64 3.62 69.00
N VAL A 10 -3.83 2.93 67.87
CA VAL A 10 -4.60 1.69 67.62
C VAL A 10 -6.13 1.77 67.58
N GLN A 11 -6.69 1.53 66.37
CA GLN A 11 -7.67 0.46 66.17
C GLN A 11 -7.76 0.02 64.71
N ALA A 12 -7.55 -1.28 64.49
CA ALA A 12 -7.80 -1.97 63.23
C ALA A 12 -9.28 -2.33 63.12
N SER A 13 -9.88 -2.13 61.93
CA SER A 13 -11.21 -2.66 61.60
C SER A 13 -11.22 -3.22 60.17
N SER A 14 -11.61 -4.48 60.09
CA SER A 14 -11.72 -5.39 58.94
C SER A 14 -12.57 -4.86 57.77
N PRO A 15 -12.40 -5.43 56.55
CA PRO A 15 -13.12 -4.99 55.34
C PRO A 15 -14.58 -5.47 55.30
N PRO A 16 -15.49 -4.78 54.59
CA PRO A 16 -16.84 -5.27 54.40
C PRO A 16 -16.89 -6.34 53.29
N GLU A 17 -17.47 -7.49 53.63
CA GLU A 17 -17.87 -8.58 52.74
C GLU A 17 -19.24 -8.30 52.05
N PRO A 18 -19.65 -9.09 51.04
CA PRO A 18 -20.44 -8.62 49.90
C PRO A 18 -21.96 -8.71 50.08
N GLU A 19 -22.70 -7.73 49.57
CA GLU A 19 -24.16 -7.75 49.53
C GLU A 19 -24.71 -8.65 48.40
N THR A 20 -25.16 -9.82 48.84
CA THR A 20 -26.46 -10.46 48.58
C THR A 20 -26.98 -10.58 47.14
N ALA A 21 -26.93 -11.83 46.68
CA ALA A 21 -27.71 -12.38 45.59
C ALA A 21 -29.22 -12.33 45.88
N VAL A 22 -30.02 -11.83 44.92
CA VAL A 22 -31.47 -12.00 44.88
C VAL A 22 -31.81 -13.18 43.97
N LYS A 23 -32.44 -14.19 44.57
CA LYS A 23 -33.02 -15.39 43.95
C LYS A 23 -34.21 -15.03 43.05
N VAL A 24 -34.28 -15.62 41.86
CA VAL A 24 -35.50 -15.69 41.02
C VAL A 24 -35.84 -17.19 40.85
N PRO A 25 -37.12 -17.62 40.88
CA PRO A 25 -37.47 -19.03 41.11
C PRO A 25 -37.30 -19.91 39.88
N ASP A 26 -36.82 -21.13 40.12
CA ASP A 26 -36.92 -22.26 39.19
C ASP A 26 -38.38 -22.65 38.95
N MET A 27 -38.76 -22.77 37.68
CA MET A 27 -39.88 -23.60 37.24
C MET A 27 -39.32 -24.60 36.23
N ASP A 28 -39.34 -25.86 36.64
CA ASP A 28 -38.98 -27.04 35.85
C ASP A 28 -39.76 -27.11 34.52
N GLY A 29 -39.06 -27.41 33.44
CA GLY A 29 -39.71 -27.76 32.18
C GLY A 29 -38.80 -27.88 30.97
N ALA A 30 -38.46 -29.14 30.65
CA ALA A 30 -37.97 -29.65 29.36
C ALA A 30 -36.47 -29.53 29.05
N ALA A 31 -35.86 -30.71 28.97
CA ALA A 31 -34.51 -30.97 28.53
C ALA A 31 -34.20 -30.41 27.13
N GLY A 32 -33.13 -29.63 27.06
CA GLY A 32 -32.43 -29.29 25.82
C GLY A 32 -31.03 -28.87 26.19
N ALA A 33 -30.04 -29.73 25.93
CA ALA A 33 -28.63 -29.41 26.14
C ALA A 33 -28.22 -28.26 25.19
N SER A 34 -28.45 -27.02 25.62
CA SER A 34 -27.98 -25.83 24.93
C SER A 34 -26.47 -25.74 25.10
N LYS A 35 -25.74 -26.13 24.05
CA LYS A 35 -24.33 -25.75 23.86
C LYS A 35 -24.22 -24.24 24.06
N ILE A 36 -23.55 -23.81 25.14
CA ILE A 36 -23.16 -22.42 25.34
C ILE A 36 -22.34 -22.02 24.11
N ARG A 37 -22.95 -21.26 23.19
CA ARG A 37 -22.22 -20.58 22.11
C ARG A 37 -21.35 -19.54 22.79
N VAL A 38 -20.06 -19.84 22.94
CA VAL A 38 -19.05 -18.80 23.19
C VAL A 38 -19.09 -17.88 21.98
N ILE A 39 -19.72 -16.71 22.11
CA ILE A 39 -19.61 -15.64 21.12
C ILE A 39 -18.17 -15.17 21.19
N THR A 40 -17.33 -15.69 20.30
CA THR A 40 -15.98 -15.17 20.11
C THR A 40 -16.10 -13.75 19.58
N VAL A 41 -15.91 -12.77 20.47
CA VAL A 41 -15.92 -11.34 20.11
C VAL A 41 -14.81 -11.13 19.09
N ASN A 42 -15.19 -10.78 17.85
CA ASN A 42 -14.22 -10.49 16.79
C ASN A 42 -13.53 -9.15 17.08
N ARG A 43 -12.38 -9.23 17.75
CA ARG A 43 -11.52 -8.08 18.07
C ARG A 43 -10.69 -7.58 16.88
N ASN A 44 -10.73 -8.26 15.75
CA ASN A 44 -9.94 -7.93 14.56
C ASN A 44 -10.67 -7.03 13.55
N THR A 45 -11.92 -6.65 13.80
CA THR A 45 -12.61 -5.68 12.94
C THR A 45 -11.90 -4.33 12.96
N TYR A 46 -11.98 -3.58 11.86
CA TYR A 46 -11.41 -2.24 11.80
C TYR A 46 -12.00 -1.32 12.88
N ALA A 47 -13.31 -1.44 13.14
CA ALA A 47 -13.99 -0.74 14.23
C ALA A 47 -13.40 -1.09 15.61
N ALA A 48 -13.12 -2.38 15.86
CA ALA A 48 -12.52 -2.83 17.11
C ALA A 48 -11.08 -2.32 17.26
N LYS A 49 -10.27 -2.36 16.20
CA LYS A 49 -8.90 -1.81 16.21
C LYS A 49 -8.89 -0.30 16.42
N TRP A 50 -9.82 0.41 15.80
CA TRP A 50 -9.98 1.86 15.97
C TRP A 50 -10.40 2.22 17.40
N ASN A 51 -11.36 1.48 17.99
CA ASN A 51 -11.72 1.64 19.40
C ASN A 51 -10.54 1.35 20.35
N SER A 52 -9.71 0.34 20.05
CA SER A 52 -8.50 0.07 20.83
C SER A 52 -7.51 1.23 20.83
N LYS A 53 -7.37 1.96 19.70
CA LYS A 53 -6.53 3.16 19.63
C LYS A 53 -7.09 4.30 20.47
N VAL A 54 -8.40 4.55 20.37
CA VAL A 54 -9.06 5.58 21.20
C VAL A 54 -8.92 5.27 22.69
N LEU A 55 -9.08 3.99 23.08
CA LEU A 55 -8.86 3.55 24.44
C LEU A 55 -7.41 3.76 24.91
N HIS A 56 -6.43 3.57 24.03
CA HIS A 56 -5.02 3.84 24.35
C HIS A 56 -4.81 5.33 24.67
N HIS A 57 -5.35 6.23 23.85
CA HIS A 57 -5.24 7.66 24.10
C HIS A 57 -5.93 8.10 25.41
N ILE A 58 -7.10 7.52 25.72
CA ILE A 58 -7.77 7.76 27.01
C ILE A 58 -6.88 7.32 28.17
N LYS A 59 -6.27 6.13 28.07
CA LYS A 59 -5.36 5.62 29.10
C LYS A 59 -4.14 6.51 29.28
N ASP A 60 -3.51 6.93 28.20
CA ASP A 60 -2.33 7.79 28.25
C ASP A 60 -2.64 9.16 28.87
N ALA A 61 -3.83 9.69 28.63
CA ALA A 61 -4.26 10.94 29.23
C ALA A 61 -4.56 10.79 30.72
N LEU A 62 -5.27 9.74 31.14
CA LEU A 62 -5.53 9.45 32.55
C LEU A 62 -4.25 9.16 33.36
N LEU A 63 -3.22 8.60 32.71
CA LEU A 63 -1.90 8.40 33.34
C LEU A 63 -1.17 9.72 33.59
N LYS A 64 -1.42 10.75 32.77
CA LYS A 64 -0.81 12.08 32.91
C LYS A 64 -1.60 12.98 33.86
N ASP A 65 -2.92 12.90 33.79
CA ASP A 65 -3.85 13.66 34.60
C ASP A 65 -5.08 12.79 34.91
N PRO A 66 -5.19 12.26 36.14
CA PRO A 66 -6.34 11.43 36.55
C PRO A 66 -7.69 12.15 36.52
N GLU A 67 -7.71 13.49 36.53
CA GLU A 67 -8.93 14.31 36.54
C GLU A 67 -9.26 14.91 35.16
N VAL A 68 -8.54 14.49 34.10
CA VAL A 68 -8.73 15.01 32.74
C VAL A 68 -10.15 14.81 32.22
N ASP A 69 -10.72 15.86 31.63
CA ASP A 69 -12.02 15.78 30.97
C ASP A 69 -11.92 14.91 29.71
N LEU A 70 -12.43 13.68 29.80
CA LEU A 70 -12.41 12.70 28.71
C LEU A 70 -13.11 13.17 27.44
N THR A 71 -14.04 14.12 27.53
CA THR A 71 -14.73 14.67 26.36
C THR A 71 -13.81 15.54 25.50
N THR A 72 -12.71 16.03 26.05
CA THR A 72 -11.67 16.75 25.30
C THR A 72 -10.73 15.82 24.54
N ILE A 73 -10.64 14.54 24.96
CA ILE A 73 -9.77 13.52 24.35
C ILE A 73 -10.53 12.75 23.28
N VAL A 74 -11.78 12.38 23.57
CA VAL A 74 -12.63 11.66 22.62
C VAL A 74 -13.27 12.69 21.69
N SER A 75 -12.86 12.65 20.42
CA SER A 75 -13.38 13.56 19.39
C SER A 75 -14.91 13.69 19.44
N PRO A 76 -15.49 14.89 19.34
CA PRO A 76 -16.95 15.09 19.38
C PRO A 76 -17.68 14.42 18.21
N VAL A 77 -16.96 14.05 17.15
CA VAL A 77 -17.50 13.26 16.02
C VAL A 77 -17.28 11.75 16.16
N TYR A 78 -16.70 11.28 17.26
CA TYR A 78 -16.38 9.87 17.51
C TYR A 78 -17.54 8.92 17.17
N SER A 79 -18.75 9.23 17.64
CA SER A 79 -19.94 8.41 17.37
C SER A 79 -20.29 8.35 15.89
N LYS A 80 -20.18 9.47 15.17
CA LYS A 80 -20.42 9.53 13.71
C LYS A 80 -19.33 8.78 12.94
N SER A 81 -18.06 8.94 13.34
CA SER A 81 -16.92 8.20 12.76
C SER A 81 -17.04 6.70 13.00
N LEU A 82 -17.41 6.27 14.20
CA LEU A 82 -17.62 4.86 14.53
C LEU A 82 -18.77 4.26 13.73
N GLN A 83 -19.88 5.00 13.58
CA GLN A 83 -21.02 4.59 12.76
C GLN A 83 -20.64 4.47 11.28
N SER A 84 -19.85 5.42 10.75
CA SER A 84 -19.31 5.37 9.38
C SER A 84 -18.38 4.17 9.17
N ILE A 85 -17.50 3.89 10.14
CA ILE A 85 -16.61 2.72 10.11
C ILE A 85 -17.43 1.41 10.14
N LYS A 86 -18.47 1.35 10.97
CA LYS A 86 -19.37 0.19 11.05
C LYS A 86 -20.23 0.03 9.80
N SER A 87 -20.74 1.12 9.22
CA SER A 87 -21.56 1.06 8.00
C SER A 87 -20.75 0.65 6.77
N ARG A 88 -19.48 1.06 6.67
CA ARG A 88 -18.53 0.52 5.67
C ARG A 88 -18.33 -1.00 5.79
N SER A 89 -18.46 -1.57 6.98
CA SER A 89 -18.36 -3.02 7.21
C SER A 89 -19.68 -3.79 7.05
N VAL A 90 -20.83 -3.10 7.02
CA VAL A 90 -22.18 -3.70 6.99
C VAL A 90 -22.92 -3.40 5.67
N ALA A 91 -22.45 -2.46 4.86
CA ALA A 91 -23.01 -2.18 3.55
C ALA A 91 -22.89 -3.41 2.63
N LYS A 92 -23.97 -4.20 2.53
CA LYS A 92 -24.18 -5.13 1.44
C LYS A 92 -24.16 -4.35 0.12
N PRO A 93 -23.50 -4.85 -0.93
CA PRO A 93 -23.59 -4.23 -2.25
C PRO A 93 -25.03 -4.31 -2.75
N GLY A 94 -25.61 -3.17 -3.07
CA GLY A 94 -26.73 -3.13 -4.01
C GLY A 94 -26.23 -3.60 -5.36
N SER A 95 -26.83 -4.69 -5.85
CA SER A 95 -26.75 -5.26 -7.20
C SER A 95 -25.72 -4.66 -8.17
N SER A 96 -24.44 -4.97 -7.95
CA SER A 96 -23.57 -5.43 -9.02
C SER A 96 -22.77 -6.59 -8.45
N SER A 97 -22.71 -7.69 -9.19
CA SER A 97 -22.04 -8.93 -8.79
C SER A 97 -20.54 -8.69 -8.63
N THR A 98 -20.12 -8.23 -7.45
CA THR A 98 -18.72 -8.26 -7.03
C THR A 98 -18.55 -9.45 -6.12
N SER A 99 -18.21 -10.58 -6.72
CA SER A 99 -17.70 -11.73 -5.99
C SER A 99 -16.51 -11.26 -5.14
N SER A 100 -16.50 -11.62 -3.86
CA SER A 100 -15.27 -11.58 -3.08
C SER A 100 -14.30 -12.54 -3.77
N VAL A 101 -13.37 -12.01 -4.57
CA VAL A 101 -12.39 -12.84 -5.29
C VAL A 101 -11.52 -13.52 -4.25
N SER A 102 -11.75 -14.82 -4.04
CA SER A 102 -10.83 -15.66 -3.28
C SER A 102 -9.58 -15.87 -4.12
N PHE A 103 -8.40 -15.62 -3.57
CA PHE A 103 -7.12 -16.02 -4.19
C PHE A 103 -6.87 -17.55 -4.09
N GLU A 104 -7.94 -18.32 -3.96
CA GLU A 104 -7.94 -19.77 -4.00
C GLU A 104 -8.12 -20.21 -5.45
N LEU A 105 -7.00 -20.63 -6.04
CA LEU A 105 -6.96 -21.25 -7.36
C LEU A 105 -7.44 -22.70 -7.26
N ASP A 106 -8.27 -23.13 -8.21
CA ASP A 106 -8.68 -24.52 -8.36
C ASP A 106 -8.11 -25.07 -9.68
N ALA A 107 -7.70 -26.34 -9.66
CA ALA A 107 -7.19 -27.02 -10.85
C ALA A 107 -8.27 -27.16 -11.94
N THR A 108 -9.55 -27.16 -11.56
CA THR A 108 -10.67 -27.20 -12.51
C THR A 108 -10.88 -25.89 -13.25
N ASP A 109 -10.32 -24.77 -12.75
CA ASP A 109 -10.44 -23.47 -13.40
C ASP A 109 -9.46 -23.42 -14.58
N PRO A 110 -9.92 -23.14 -15.82
CA PRO A 110 -9.04 -23.12 -16.97
C PRO A 110 -8.04 -21.97 -16.86
N SER A 111 -6.76 -22.27 -17.08
CA SER A 111 -5.68 -21.29 -17.12
C SER A 111 -5.27 -21.03 -18.57
N ALA A 112 -5.05 -19.76 -18.90
CA ALA A 112 -4.64 -19.36 -20.26
C ALA A 112 -3.41 -18.46 -20.22
N ILE A 113 -2.42 -18.77 -21.04
CA ILE A 113 -1.25 -17.93 -21.26
C ILE A 113 -1.69 -16.68 -22.03
N ILE A 114 -1.48 -15.51 -21.43
CA ILE A 114 -1.85 -14.21 -22.00
C ILE A 114 -0.63 -13.57 -22.64
N LEU A 115 0.50 -13.59 -21.94
CA LEU A 115 1.79 -13.11 -22.44
C LEU A 115 2.79 -14.26 -22.29
N GLY A 116 3.45 -14.57 -23.40
CA GLY A 116 4.20 -15.81 -23.58
C GLY A 116 5.26 -16.06 -22.50
N PRO A 117 5.37 -17.29 -21.97
CA PRO A 117 6.35 -17.62 -20.97
C PRO A 117 7.77 -17.56 -21.55
N SER A 118 8.73 -17.11 -20.73
CA SER A 118 10.15 -17.21 -21.05
C SER A 118 10.63 -18.67 -20.97
N ALA A 119 11.87 -18.94 -21.39
CA ALA A 119 12.44 -20.29 -21.27
C ALA A 119 12.47 -20.77 -19.81
N GLU A 120 12.83 -19.87 -18.89
CA GLU A 120 12.89 -20.12 -17.45
C GLU A 120 11.50 -20.45 -16.86
N LEU A 121 10.45 -19.76 -17.31
CA LEU A 121 9.08 -20.05 -16.87
C LEU A 121 8.54 -21.33 -17.51
N ARG A 122 8.86 -21.65 -18.77
CA ARG A 122 8.52 -22.95 -19.36
C ARG A 122 9.15 -24.10 -18.59
N ALA A 123 10.43 -23.96 -18.22
CA ALA A 123 11.11 -24.96 -17.38
C ALA A 123 10.45 -25.13 -16.01
N LEU A 124 9.88 -24.06 -15.44
CA LEU A 124 9.13 -24.14 -14.17
C LEU A 124 7.74 -24.77 -14.33
N LEU A 125 7.02 -24.46 -15.41
CA LEU A 125 5.64 -24.92 -15.63
C LEU A 125 5.56 -26.32 -16.28
N GLY A 126 6.65 -26.80 -16.87
CA GLY A 126 6.66 -27.95 -17.76
C GLY A 126 6.12 -27.60 -19.16
N ASP A 127 6.57 -28.34 -20.18
CA ASP A 127 6.24 -28.07 -21.58
C ASP A 127 4.78 -28.42 -21.96
N CYS A 128 3.99 -28.97 -21.04
CA CYS A 128 2.64 -29.48 -21.30
C CYS A 128 1.53 -28.49 -20.87
N ASN A 129 0.91 -27.83 -21.84
CA ASN A 129 -0.25 -26.95 -21.61
C ASN A 129 -1.47 -27.67 -21.00
N GLU A 130 -1.61 -28.99 -21.21
CA GLU A 130 -2.78 -29.77 -20.74
C GLU A 130 -2.89 -29.83 -19.21
N GLN A 131 -1.79 -29.63 -18.48
CA GLN A 131 -1.74 -29.64 -17.01
C GLN A 131 -1.48 -28.24 -16.41
N LEU A 132 -1.56 -27.18 -17.23
CA LEU A 132 -1.16 -25.83 -16.81
C LEU A 132 -1.87 -25.37 -15.52
N SER A 133 -3.20 -25.58 -15.43
CA SER A 133 -3.97 -25.21 -14.23
C SER A 133 -3.52 -25.98 -12.99
N GLU A 134 -3.34 -27.30 -13.09
CA GLU A 134 -2.86 -28.13 -11.99
C GLU A 134 -1.48 -27.67 -11.52
N THR A 135 -0.53 -27.49 -12.45
CA THR A 135 0.82 -27.05 -12.13
C THR A 135 0.84 -25.69 -11.43
N ILE A 136 0.08 -24.71 -11.91
CA ILE A 136 -0.01 -23.39 -11.30
C ILE A 136 -0.55 -23.47 -9.88
N VAL A 137 -1.62 -24.24 -9.67
CA VAL A 137 -2.23 -24.43 -8.35
C VAL A 137 -1.23 -25.04 -7.38
N HIS A 138 -0.49 -26.07 -7.80
CA HIS A 138 0.56 -26.68 -6.99
C HIS A 138 1.69 -25.68 -6.67
N LEU A 139 2.21 -24.97 -7.67
CA LEU A 139 3.27 -23.97 -7.48
C LEU A 139 2.87 -22.87 -6.49
N VAL A 140 1.66 -22.32 -6.63
CA VAL A 140 1.17 -21.22 -5.76
C VAL A 140 0.82 -21.73 -4.36
N ARG A 141 0.34 -22.98 -4.23
CA ARG A 141 0.03 -23.61 -2.95
C ARG A 141 1.28 -23.93 -2.14
N ASP A 142 2.29 -24.48 -2.79
CA ASP A 142 3.54 -24.92 -2.15
C ASP A 142 4.54 -23.77 -1.98
N GLY A 143 4.30 -22.64 -2.64
CA GLY A 143 5.12 -21.45 -2.58
C GLY A 143 5.06 -20.69 -1.25
N GLN A 144 6.09 -19.90 -0.99
CA GLN A 144 6.18 -19.06 0.21
C GLN A 144 5.46 -17.73 -0.03
N VAL A 145 4.43 -17.44 0.76
CA VAL A 145 3.74 -16.14 0.70
C VAL A 145 4.68 -15.04 1.21
N LEU A 146 5.00 -14.09 0.33
CA LEU A 146 5.84 -12.92 0.65
C LEU A 146 4.99 -11.73 1.12
N HIS A 147 3.84 -11.52 0.48
CA HIS A 147 2.95 -10.41 0.80
C HIS A 147 1.48 -10.72 0.46
N THR A 148 0.54 -10.09 1.15
CA THR A 148 -0.89 -10.17 0.85
C THR A 148 -1.56 -8.82 1.12
N TRP A 149 -2.10 -8.19 0.08
CA TRP A 149 -2.87 -6.94 0.18
C TRP A 149 -4.37 -7.27 0.23
N GLY A 150 -4.84 -7.73 1.38
CA GLY A 150 -6.25 -8.06 1.58
C GLY A 150 -6.81 -8.96 0.47
N SER A 151 -7.86 -8.48 -0.20
CA SER A 151 -8.49 -9.16 -1.35
C SER A 151 -8.05 -8.61 -2.73
N SER A 152 -7.00 -7.79 -2.78
CA SER A 152 -6.56 -7.10 -4.01
C SER A 152 -5.38 -7.76 -4.71
N ALA A 153 -4.39 -8.25 -3.96
CA ALA A 153 -3.28 -8.99 -4.55
C ALA A 153 -2.55 -9.91 -3.54
N LYS A 154 -1.90 -10.95 -4.05
CA LYS A 154 -1.07 -11.89 -3.30
C LYS A 154 0.27 -12.12 -4.03
N VAL A 155 1.38 -12.09 -3.29
CA VAL A 155 2.72 -12.33 -3.84
C VAL A 155 3.30 -13.58 -3.21
N VAL A 156 3.70 -14.52 -4.07
CA VAL A 156 4.18 -15.84 -3.66
C VAL A 156 5.49 -16.13 -4.35
N ARG A 157 6.53 -16.47 -3.58
CA ARG A 157 7.77 -17.02 -4.13
C ARG A 157 7.54 -18.48 -4.51
N VAL A 158 7.88 -18.83 -5.75
CA VAL A 158 7.70 -20.17 -6.30
C VAL A 158 9.01 -20.66 -6.92
N GLY A 159 9.32 -21.95 -6.70
CA GLY A 159 10.62 -22.50 -7.05
C GLY A 159 11.80 -21.73 -6.43
N GLU A 160 12.99 -21.88 -7.00
CA GLU A 160 14.20 -21.27 -6.43
C GLU A 160 14.33 -19.77 -6.78
N GLY A 161 13.86 -19.36 -7.97
CA GLY A 161 14.18 -18.07 -8.58
C GLY A 161 12.99 -17.25 -9.11
N HIS A 162 11.74 -17.59 -8.77
CA HIS A 162 10.57 -16.90 -9.31
C HIS A 162 9.61 -16.38 -8.24
N VAL A 163 8.84 -15.36 -8.63
CA VAL A 163 7.72 -14.82 -7.87
C VAL A 163 6.49 -14.80 -8.76
N VAL A 164 5.34 -15.14 -8.19
CA VAL A 164 4.02 -14.95 -8.80
C VAL A 164 3.29 -13.86 -8.03
N LYS A 165 2.92 -12.79 -8.73
CA LYS A 165 1.99 -11.77 -8.24
C LYS A 165 0.61 -12.08 -8.83
N ALA A 166 -0.31 -12.50 -7.97
CA ALA A 166 -1.71 -12.72 -8.30
C ALA A 166 -2.51 -11.46 -7.99
N THR A 167 -3.23 -10.93 -8.99
CA THR A 167 -4.07 -9.73 -8.85
C THR A 167 -5.38 -9.91 -9.64
N ASN A 168 -6.43 -9.19 -9.26
CA ASN A 168 -7.66 -9.10 -10.05
C ASN A 168 -7.65 -7.92 -11.04
N ASP A 169 -6.58 -7.14 -11.09
CA ASP A 169 -6.41 -5.99 -11.98
C ASP A 169 -5.52 -6.36 -13.19
N GLU A 170 -6.16 -6.65 -14.32
CA GLU A 170 -5.49 -6.98 -15.59
C GLU A 170 -4.50 -5.89 -16.01
N THR A 171 -4.97 -4.65 -15.97
CA THR A 171 -4.22 -3.50 -16.46
C THR A 171 -2.95 -3.32 -15.64
N SER A 172 -3.01 -3.50 -14.31
CA SER A 172 -1.83 -3.47 -13.42
C SER A 172 -0.80 -4.53 -13.83
N ALA A 173 -1.26 -5.78 -14.02
CA ALA A 173 -0.39 -6.89 -14.38
C ALA A 173 0.26 -6.72 -15.77
N ARG A 174 -0.51 -6.20 -16.74
CA ARG A 174 0.02 -5.88 -18.08
C ARG A 174 1.03 -4.72 -18.00
N THR A 175 0.71 -3.63 -17.30
CA THR A 175 1.62 -2.49 -17.14
C THR A 175 2.95 -2.95 -16.56
N GLU A 176 2.92 -3.76 -15.49
CA GLU A 176 4.13 -4.30 -14.89
C GLU A 176 4.92 -5.18 -15.87
N TYR A 177 4.27 -6.14 -16.55
CA TYR A 177 4.96 -7.00 -17.52
C TYR A 177 5.64 -6.20 -18.64
N HIS A 178 4.91 -5.28 -19.28
CA HIS A 178 5.43 -4.51 -20.41
C HIS A 178 6.50 -3.50 -19.96
N GLY A 179 6.35 -2.89 -18.78
CA GLY A 179 7.37 -2.05 -18.18
C GLY A 179 8.68 -2.81 -17.92
N LEU A 180 8.61 -4.01 -17.33
CA LEU A 180 9.78 -4.85 -17.10
C LEU A 180 10.44 -5.31 -18.41
N LYS A 181 9.64 -5.66 -19.43
CA LYS A 181 10.18 -6.02 -20.76
C LYS A 181 10.87 -4.85 -21.44
N TYR A 182 10.31 -3.65 -21.31
CA TYR A 182 10.91 -2.43 -21.84
C TYR A 182 12.25 -2.13 -21.16
N LEU A 183 12.30 -2.18 -19.83
CA LEU A 183 13.55 -2.01 -19.07
C LEU A 183 14.60 -3.04 -19.43
N GLN A 184 14.24 -4.32 -19.52
CA GLN A 184 15.17 -5.37 -19.89
C GLN A 184 15.80 -5.11 -21.27
N LYS A 185 15.04 -4.51 -22.20
CA LYS A 185 15.52 -4.18 -23.54
C LYS A 185 16.39 -2.92 -23.56
N CYS A 186 15.95 -1.86 -22.88
CA CYS A 186 16.52 -0.52 -23.03
C CYS A 186 17.56 -0.17 -21.95
N LEU A 187 17.49 -0.80 -20.78
CA LEU A 187 18.38 -0.56 -19.64
C LEU A 187 18.65 -1.87 -18.86
N PRO A 188 19.30 -2.88 -19.49
CA PRO A 188 19.46 -4.22 -18.92
C PRO A 188 20.28 -4.28 -17.62
N SER A 189 21.07 -3.25 -17.32
CA SER A 189 21.83 -3.13 -16.06
C SER A 189 21.01 -2.57 -14.89
N PHE A 190 19.80 -2.07 -15.15
CA PHE A 190 18.93 -1.59 -14.09
C PHE A 190 18.46 -2.78 -13.23
N PRO A 191 18.53 -2.71 -11.89
CA PRO A 191 18.18 -3.81 -11.00
C PRO A 191 16.65 -3.94 -10.88
N ALA A 192 15.97 -4.39 -11.93
CA ALA A 192 14.54 -4.70 -11.94
C ALA A 192 14.34 -6.21 -12.19
N PRO A 193 13.26 -6.81 -11.68
CA PRO A 193 12.98 -8.22 -11.94
C PRO A 193 12.66 -8.45 -13.42
N ARG A 194 12.96 -9.63 -13.97
CA ARG A 194 12.59 -9.93 -15.37
C ARG A 194 11.14 -10.39 -15.41
N GLY A 195 10.35 -9.82 -16.31
CA GLY A 195 9.00 -10.31 -16.60
C GLY A 195 9.06 -11.63 -17.38
N HIS A 196 8.64 -12.73 -16.77
CA HIS A 196 8.71 -14.06 -17.38
C HIS A 196 7.45 -14.46 -18.13
N GLY A 197 6.26 -14.03 -17.70
CA GLY A 197 5.01 -14.35 -18.37
C GLY A 197 3.80 -13.86 -17.60
N LEU A 198 2.65 -13.80 -18.28
CA LEU A 198 1.35 -13.47 -17.67
C LEU A 198 0.35 -14.57 -18.00
N ILE A 199 -0.27 -15.14 -16.97
CA ILE A 199 -1.27 -16.19 -17.12
C ILE A 199 -2.56 -15.72 -16.44
N SER A 200 -3.70 -15.98 -17.08
CA SER A 200 -5.01 -15.78 -16.47
C SER A 200 -5.54 -17.10 -15.91
N SER A 201 -6.18 -17.05 -14.74
CA SER A 201 -6.85 -18.21 -14.13
C SER A 201 -7.96 -17.71 -13.19
N LYS A 202 -9.21 -18.15 -13.37
CA LYS A 202 -10.37 -17.78 -12.54
C LYS A 202 -10.55 -16.27 -12.29
N GLY A 203 -10.31 -15.43 -13.30
CA GLY A 203 -10.39 -13.97 -13.17
C GLY A 203 -9.23 -13.33 -12.38
N LEU A 204 -8.19 -14.11 -12.06
CA LEU A 204 -6.92 -13.63 -11.56
C LEU A 204 -5.89 -13.56 -12.69
N TRP A 205 -5.01 -12.58 -12.57
CA TRP A 205 -3.85 -12.36 -13.42
C TRP A 205 -2.61 -12.70 -12.61
N LEU A 206 -1.90 -13.73 -13.08
CA LEU A 206 -0.72 -14.31 -12.45
C LEU A 206 0.51 -13.84 -13.22
N LEU A 207 1.13 -12.78 -12.74
CA LEU A 207 2.36 -12.25 -13.31
C LEU A 207 3.56 -12.97 -12.69
N PHE A 208 4.37 -13.61 -13.53
CA PHE A 208 5.58 -14.29 -13.13
C PHE A 208 6.79 -13.39 -13.35
N THR A 209 7.58 -13.16 -12.31
CA THR A 209 8.80 -12.35 -12.35
C THR A 209 9.98 -13.03 -11.65
N THR A 210 11.20 -12.55 -11.90
CA THR A 210 12.40 -13.05 -11.19
C THR A 210 12.33 -12.71 -9.71
N TRP A 211 12.65 -13.66 -8.85
CA TRP A 211 12.87 -13.41 -7.43
C TRP A 211 14.20 -12.67 -7.21
N ILE A 212 14.14 -11.53 -6.54
CA ILE A 212 15.34 -10.79 -6.12
C ILE A 212 15.57 -11.04 -4.63
N PRO A 213 16.64 -11.76 -4.24
CA PRO A 213 16.96 -11.98 -2.84
C PRO A 213 17.38 -10.67 -2.16
N GLY A 214 17.02 -10.53 -0.89
CA GLY A 214 17.38 -9.37 -0.06
C GLY A 214 16.26 -8.95 0.88
N LEU A 215 16.44 -7.80 1.53
CA LEU A 215 15.46 -7.17 2.39
C LEU A 215 14.85 -5.95 1.70
N THR A 216 13.54 -5.75 1.87
CA THR A 216 12.95 -4.46 1.52
C THR A 216 13.62 -3.35 2.35
N LEU A 217 13.93 -2.22 1.73
CA LEU A 217 14.53 -1.07 2.39
C LEU A 217 13.69 -0.60 3.58
N GLU A 218 12.36 -0.71 3.51
CA GLU A 218 11.44 -0.45 4.64
C GLU A 218 11.82 -1.24 5.91
N LYS A 219 12.16 -2.52 5.76
CA LYS A 219 12.57 -3.40 6.88
C LYS A 219 14.00 -3.13 7.35
N ALA A 220 14.86 -2.67 6.44
CA ALA A 220 16.25 -2.36 6.74
C ALA A 220 16.44 -0.93 7.30
N TRP A 221 15.51 -0.01 7.04
CA TRP A 221 15.72 1.44 7.20
C TRP A 221 16.13 1.85 8.61
N SER A 222 15.53 1.23 9.64
CA SER A 222 15.84 1.49 11.04
C SER A 222 17.21 0.99 11.49
N ARG A 223 17.84 0.11 10.70
CA ARG A 223 19.20 -0.42 10.95
C ARG A 223 20.29 0.44 10.33
N LEU A 224 19.93 1.31 9.39
CA LEU A 224 20.90 2.13 8.65
C LEU A 224 21.33 3.36 9.44
N GLU A 225 22.64 3.60 9.47
CA GLU A 225 23.23 4.84 9.95
C GLU A 225 23.06 5.98 8.93
N GLY A 226 23.24 7.22 9.38
CA GLY A 226 23.09 8.39 8.52
C GLY A 226 24.05 8.43 7.32
N ILE A 227 25.21 7.77 7.40
CA ILE A 227 26.10 7.61 6.24
C ILE A 227 25.58 6.56 5.24
N GLN A 228 25.07 5.42 5.73
CA GLN A 228 24.48 4.37 4.90
C GLN A 228 23.19 4.87 4.21
N LYS A 229 22.33 5.61 4.92
CA LYS A 229 21.13 6.25 4.32
C LYS A 229 21.49 7.20 3.17
N ARG A 230 22.56 8.00 3.33
CA ARG A 230 23.08 8.87 2.26
C ARG A 230 23.66 8.07 1.10
N ASN A 231 24.33 6.95 1.38
CA ASN A 231 24.86 6.08 0.34
C ASN A 231 23.72 5.45 -0.49
N ILE A 232 22.67 4.94 0.15
CA ILE A 232 21.44 4.48 -0.53
C ILE A 232 20.81 5.59 -1.39
N SER A 233 20.72 6.81 -0.86
CA SER A 233 20.25 7.98 -1.63
C SER A 233 21.09 8.22 -2.90
N GLY A 234 22.43 8.13 -2.80
CA GLY A 234 23.33 8.27 -3.95
C GLY A 234 23.21 7.14 -4.98
N GLN A 235 22.97 5.90 -4.53
CA GLN A 235 22.68 4.78 -5.42
C GLN A 235 21.37 5.00 -6.19
N LEU A 236 20.30 5.42 -5.50
CA LEU A 236 19.03 5.78 -6.16
C LEU A 236 19.20 6.92 -7.15
N ASP A 237 20.00 7.93 -6.83
CA ASP A 237 20.27 9.05 -7.73
C ASP A 237 20.91 8.58 -9.04
N THR A 238 21.86 7.65 -8.95
CA THR A 238 22.52 7.03 -10.10
C THR A 238 21.54 6.21 -10.94
N LEU A 239 20.75 5.34 -10.29
CA LEU A 239 19.77 4.48 -10.94
C LEU A 239 18.70 5.29 -11.66
N PHE A 240 18.09 6.27 -10.98
CA PHE A 240 17.00 7.07 -11.55
C PHE A 240 17.48 8.11 -12.55
N SER A 241 18.73 8.58 -12.45
CA SER A 241 19.32 9.39 -13.53
C SER A 241 19.48 8.57 -14.81
N SER A 242 19.88 7.30 -14.69
CA SER A 242 19.94 6.37 -15.83
C SER A 242 18.55 6.07 -16.40
N LEU A 243 17.58 5.77 -15.53
CA LEU A 243 16.18 5.54 -15.92
C LEU A 243 15.59 6.73 -16.69
N ARG A 244 15.80 7.95 -16.21
CA ARG A 244 15.29 9.21 -16.81
C ARG A 244 16.04 9.63 -18.07
N SER A 245 17.14 8.95 -18.41
CA SER A 245 17.87 9.17 -19.65
C SER A 245 17.28 8.38 -20.83
N LEU A 246 16.36 7.43 -20.56
CA LEU A 246 15.67 6.68 -21.59
C LEU A 246 14.89 7.61 -22.52
N PRO A 247 15.04 7.49 -23.85
CA PRO A 247 14.36 8.37 -24.79
C PRO A 247 12.86 8.13 -24.74
N PHE A 248 12.10 9.22 -24.67
CA PHE A 248 10.67 9.17 -24.89
C PHE A 248 10.39 8.99 -26.38
N PRO A 249 9.77 7.87 -26.82
CA PRO A 249 9.57 7.64 -28.25
C PRO A 249 8.49 8.57 -28.81
N GLU A 250 8.68 9.03 -30.04
CA GLU A 250 7.72 9.90 -30.72
C GLU A 250 6.34 9.25 -30.82
N ASN A 251 5.28 10.05 -30.72
CA ASN A 251 3.88 9.63 -30.82
C ASN A 251 3.46 8.54 -29.81
N THR A 252 4.20 8.38 -28.71
CA THR A 252 3.85 7.45 -27.63
C THR A 252 2.90 8.13 -26.64
N PRO A 253 1.71 7.57 -26.37
CA PRO A 253 0.85 8.05 -25.30
C PRO A 253 1.53 7.95 -23.93
N LEU A 254 1.18 8.84 -23.01
CA LEU A 254 1.60 8.80 -21.62
C LEU A 254 0.95 7.61 -20.89
N GLY A 255 1.65 7.10 -19.89
CA GLY A 255 1.26 5.93 -19.12
C GLY A 255 2.00 4.65 -19.54
N GLY A 256 1.37 3.50 -19.33
CA GLY A 256 1.96 2.19 -19.58
C GLY A 256 2.43 1.99 -21.03
N ILE A 257 3.54 1.25 -21.19
CA ILE A 257 4.29 1.09 -22.46
C ILE A 257 3.44 0.55 -23.62
N ASP A 258 2.46 -0.32 -23.36
CA ASP A 258 1.64 -1.00 -24.36
C ASP A 258 0.23 -0.41 -24.41
N GLY A 259 0.10 0.89 -24.11
CA GLY A 259 -1.18 1.61 -24.19
C GLY A 259 -2.12 1.36 -23.02
N GLN A 260 -1.64 0.84 -21.88
CA GLN A 260 -2.44 0.67 -20.66
C GLN A 260 -2.95 2.00 -20.07
N GLY A 261 -2.46 3.13 -20.58
CA GLY A 261 -2.84 4.47 -20.14
C GLY A 261 -2.15 4.87 -18.83
N CYS A 262 -2.49 6.08 -18.40
CA CYS A 262 -2.05 6.65 -17.14
C CYS A 262 -2.81 6.01 -15.97
N ARG A 263 -2.07 5.69 -14.91
CA ARG A 263 -2.62 5.19 -13.66
C ARG A 263 -2.17 6.09 -12.52
N ASP A 264 -3.13 6.54 -11.73
CA ASP A 264 -2.82 7.28 -10.50
C ASP A 264 -3.62 6.72 -9.32
N ALA A 265 -2.98 5.82 -8.59
CA ALA A 265 -3.47 5.30 -7.33
C ALA A 265 -3.17 6.32 -6.20
N ARG A 266 -4.22 6.98 -5.72
CA ARG A 266 -4.24 7.74 -4.46
C ARG A 266 -5.31 7.16 -3.54
N ARG A 267 -6.29 7.96 -3.11
CA ARG A 267 -7.47 7.47 -2.39
C ARG A 267 -8.33 6.53 -3.25
N TRP A 268 -8.40 6.82 -4.55
CA TRP A 268 -9.08 6.01 -5.56
C TRP A 268 -8.14 5.81 -6.75
N LEU A 269 -8.30 4.70 -7.45
CA LEU A 269 -7.57 4.46 -8.69
C LEU A 269 -8.18 5.31 -9.80
N ARG A 270 -7.34 6.11 -10.45
CA ARG A 270 -7.70 6.85 -11.66
C ARG A 270 -7.06 6.22 -12.87
N THR A 271 -7.87 6.09 -13.92
CA THR A 271 -7.48 5.57 -15.24
C THR A 271 -8.15 6.42 -16.32
N ASN A 272 -7.57 6.42 -17.51
CA ASN A 272 -8.12 7.06 -18.70
C ASN A 272 -8.61 6.00 -19.69
N SER A 273 -9.72 6.27 -20.37
CA SER A 273 -10.22 5.44 -21.47
C SER A 273 -9.59 5.81 -22.81
N GLU A 274 -9.33 7.10 -23.02
CA GLU A 274 -8.73 7.62 -24.26
C GLU A 274 -7.24 7.90 -24.06
N PRO A 275 -6.39 7.65 -25.08
CA PRO A 275 -4.96 7.91 -25.00
C PRO A 275 -4.64 9.38 -24.63
N ILE A 276 -3.81 9.56 -23.61
CA ILE A 276 -3.26 10.87 -23.23
C ILE A 276 -1.95 11.04 -24.02
N THR A 277 -1.87 12.02 -24.92
CA THR A 277 -0.74 12.17 -25.84
C THR A 277 0.15 13.37 -25.53
N ASN A 278 -0.28 14.23 -24.61
CA ASN A 278 0.48 15.41 -24.20
C ASN A 278 0.25 15.74 -22.72
N ILE A 279 1.00 16.73 -22.25
CA ILE A 279 1.05 17.11 -20.84
C ILE A 279 -0.22 17.84 -20.41
N GLU A 280 -0.81 18.65 -21.28
CA GLU A 280 -2.07 19.33 -21.00
C GLU A 280 -3.21 18.32 -20.72
N GLN A 281 -3.32 17.29 -21.56
CA GLN A 281 -4.26 16.18 -21.34
C GLN A 281 -3.94 15.39 -20.08
N PHE A 282 -2.66 15.25 -19.72
CA PHE A 282 -2.27 14.62 -18.47
C PHE A 282 -2.71 15.47 -17.27
N GLU A 283 -2.58 16.79 -17.34
CA GLU A 283 -3.06 17.69 -16.30
C GLU A 283 -4.59 17.66 -16.18
N ASP A 284 -5.31 17.62 -17.31
CA ASP A 284 -6.75 17.38 -17.33
C ASP A 284 -7.10 16.08 -16.59
N PHE A 285 -6.37 15.00 -16.87
CA PHE A 285 -6.53 13.73 -16.18
C PHE A 285 -6.32 13.87 -14.66
N ILE A 286 -5.27 14.57 -14.20
CA ILE A 286 -5.02 14.77 -12.76
C ILE A 286 -6.10 15.63 -12.09
N PHE A 287 -6.55 16.70 -12.74
CA PHE A 287 -7.54 17.64 -12.20
C PHE A 287 -9.00 17.20 -12.37
N SER A 288 -9.29 16.22 -13.23
CA SER A 288 -10.65 15.65 -13.38
C SER A 288 -11.14 14.90 -12.13
N ALA A 289 -10.23 14.60 -11.21
CA ALA A 289 -10.42 13.67 -10.13
C ALA A 289 -11.28 14.16 -8.96
N SER A 290 -11.42 15.48 -8.79
CA SER A 290 -12.13 16.05 -7.64
C SER A 290 -13.55 16.40 -8.05
N ARG A 291 -14.54 15.78 -7.38
CA ARG A 291 -15.95 16.18 -7.51
C ARG A 291 -16.29 17.41 -6.66
N ALA A 292 -15.37 17.82 -5.78
CA ALA A 292 -15.57 18.90 -4.81
C ALA A 292 -14.90 20.22 -5.24
N ALA A 293 -13.86 20.16 -6.07
CA ALA A 293 -13.16 21.35 -6.54
C ALA A 293 -14.00 22.11 -7.57
N SER A 294 -14.12 23.44 -7.39
CA SER A 294 -14.79 24.31 -8.37
C SER A 294 -13.87 24.57 -9.58
N PRO A 295 -14.44 24.88 -10.76
CA PRO A 295 -13.63 25.25 -11.93
C PRO A 295 -12.66 26.41 -11.67
N ILE A 296 -13.06 27.38 -10.82
CA ILE A 296 -12.20 28.52 -10.45
C ILE A 296 -10.99 28.06 -9.64
N TYR A 297 -11.18 27.17 -8.66
CA TYR A 297 -10.08 26.63 -7.87
C TYR A 297 -9.14 25.79 -8.72
N THR A 298 -9.69 24.94 -9.59
CA THR A 298 -8.90 24.16 -10.54
C THR A 298 -8.08 25.05 -11.47
N GLN A 299 -8.69 26.12 -12.02
CA GLN A 299 -7.99 27.06 -12.88
C GLN A 299 -6.86 27.78 -12.13
N LEU A 300 -7.11 28.25 -10.89
CA LEU A 300 -6.08 28.86 -10.07
C LEU A 300 -4.86 27.94 -9.87
N LEU A 301 -5.09 26.65 -9.58
CA LEU A 301 -4.01 25.69 -9.43
C LEU A 301 -3.25 25.42 -10.74
N ARG A 302 -3.94 25.45 -11.89
CA ARG A 302 -3.29 25.36 -13.21
C ARG A 302 -2.42 26.57 -13.48
N ASP A 303 -2.93 27.77 -13.23
CA ASP A 303 -2.20 29.02 -13.47
C ASP A 303 -0.91 29.08 -12.64
N LEU A 304 -0.90 28.50 -11.44
CA LEU A 304 0.29 28.41 -10.60
C LEU A 304 1.39 27.50 -11.18
N ARG A 305 1.07 26.58 -12.10
CA ARG A 305 2.02 25.59 -12.64
C ARG A 305 2.81 26.06 -13.88
N SER A 306 2.57 27.28 -14.38
CA SER A 306 2.98 27.72 -15.73
C SER A 306 4.48 27.57 -16.11
N ASP A 307 4.70 27.24 -17.39
CA ASP A 307 5.90 27.40 -18.24
C ASP A 307 7.16 26.54 -18.02
N LEU A 308 7.04 25.35 -17.42
CA LEU A 308 8.10 24.36 -17.60
C LEU A 308 7.80 23.49 -18.83
N LEU A 309 8.71 23.53 -19.80
CA LEU A 309 8.89 22.48 -20.80
C LEU A 309 9.18 21.18 -20.04
N THR A 310 8.11 20.51 -19.63
CA THR A 310 8.17 19.25 -18.93
C THR A 310 8.42 18.20 -20.00
N LYS A 311 9.56 17.50 -19.90
CA LYS A 311 9.80 16.34 -20.75
C LYS A 311 9.08 15.14 -20.16
N CYS A 312 8.79 14.14 -20.97
CA CYS A 312 8.32 12.85 -20.47
C CYS A 312 9.51 11.93 -20.23
N ASN A 313 9.53 11.26 -19.08
CA ASN A 313 10.55 10.27 -18.74
C ASN A 313 9.87 8.95 -18.40
N PHE A 314 10.61 7.85 -18.58
CA PHE A 314 10.19 6.58 -18.02
C PHE A 314 10.24 6.65 -16.48
N THR A 315 9.13 6.33 -15.85
CA THR A 315 8.81 6.58 -14.44
C THR A 315 8.35 5.27 -13.82
N HIS A 316 8.78 5.00 -12.59
CA HIS A 316 8.33 3.85 -11.79
C HIS A 316 6.91 4.08 -11.27
N GLY A 317 6.65 5.27 -10.71
CA GLY A 317 5.31 5.70 -10.31
C GLY A 317 4.84 5.23 -8.93
N ASP A 318 5.67 4.46 -8.21
CA ASP A 318 5.45 4.05 -6.81
C ASP A 318 6.78 3.74 -6.10
N LEU A 319 7.77 4.62 -6.26
CA LEU A 319 9.07 4.44 -5.59
C LEU A 319 8.92 4.73 -4.09
N ARG A 320 9.04 3.69 -3.28
CA ARG A 320 8.97 3.76 -1.81
C ARG A 320 9.88 2.70 -1.17
N PRO A 321 10.24 2.83 0.12
CA PRO A 321 11.12 1.86 0.79
C PRO A 321 10.65 0.39 0.71
N ALA A 322 9.34 0.15 0.64
CA ALA A 322 8.79 -1.20 0.50
C ALA A 322 9.11 -1.85 -0.86
N ASN A 323 9.36 -1.04 -1.90
CA ASN A 323 9.58 -1.46 -3.29
C ASN A 323 11.07 -1.44 -3.69
N ILE A 324 11.97 -1.15 -2.75
CA ILE A 324 13.42 -1.18 -2.94
C ILE A 324 13.96 -2.38 -2.18
N ILE A 325 14.71 -3.25 -2.84
CA ILE A 325 15.39 -4.40 -2.23
C ILE A 325 16.86 -4.04 -2.06
N VAL A 326 17.34 -4.23 -0.83
CA VAL A 326 18.73 -4.03 -0.44
C VAL A 326 19.33 -5.30 0.10
N ASP A 327 20.64 -5.39 -0.03
CA ASP A 327 21.46 -6.44 0.56
C ASP A 327 22.63 -5.82 1.33
N GLU A 328 23.01 -6.45 2.43
CA GLU A 328 24.14 -6.02 3.26
C GLU A 328 25.36 -6.87 2.88
N ASP A 329 26.43 -6.20 2.48
CA ASP A 329 27.70 -6.82 2.13
C ASP A 329 28.50 -7.17 3.41
N GLU A 330 29.52 -8.02 3.28
CA GLU A 330 30.33 -8.49 4.42
C GLU A 330 31.04 -7.35 5.18
N ASP A 331 31.30 -6.23 4.49
CA ASP A 331 31.93 -5.03 5.05
C ASP A 331 30.93 -4.07 5.74
N GLY A 332 29.65 -4.43 5.83
CA GLY A 332 28.58 -3.62 6.41
C GLY A 332 28.03 -2.53 5.47
N THR A 333 28.42 -2.56 4.19
CA THR A 333 27.85 -1.67 3.16
C THR A 333 26.52 -2.20 2.65
N TRP A 334 25.54 -1.33 2.51
CA TRP A 334 24.23 -1.68 1.97
C TRP A 334 24.13 -1.32 0.50
N LYS A 335 23.73 -2.27 -0.34
CA LYS A 335 23.59 -2.09 -1.80
C LYS A 335 22.14 -2.30 -2.23
N ILE A 336 21.68 -1.49 -3.18
CA ILE A 336 20.40 -1.70 -3.84
C ILE A 336 20.58 -2.82 -4.86
N VAL A 337 19.86 -3.92 -4.65
CA VAL A 337 19.91 -5.11 -5.51
C VAL A 337 18.62 -5.31 -6.30
N GLY A 338 17.57 -4.54 -5.99
CA GLY A 338 16.30 -4.59 -6.71
C GLY A 338 15.44 -3.35 -6.53
N VAL A 339 14.67 -3.04 -7.56
CA VAL A 339 13.51 -2.15 -7.52
C VAL A 339 12.35 -2.93 -8.13
N VAL A 340 11.30 -3.12 -7.36
CA VAL A 340 10.17 -4.01 -7.69
C VAL A 340 8.85 -3.22 -7.73
N ASP A 341 7.78 -3.89 -8.16
CA ASP A 341 6.42 -3.31 -8.21
C ASP A 341 6.25 -2.22 -9.28
N TRP A 342 6.46 -2.61 -10.54
CA TRP A 342 6.42 -1.71 -11.71
C TRP A 342 5.00 -1.53 -12.28
N GLU A 343 3.96 -1.82 -11.51
CA GLU A 343 2.57 -1.85 -11.99
C GLU A 343 1.98 -0.47 -12.32
N SER A 344 2.62 0.59 -11.83
CA SER A 344 2.29 1.99 -12.14
C SER A 344 3.28 2.64 -13.10
N SER A 345 4.19 1.85 -13.68
CA SER A 345 5.27 2.38 -14.52
C SER A 345 4.81 2.81 -15.90
N GLY A 346 5.59 3.69 -16.53
CA GLY A 346 5.25 4.23 -17.84
C GLY A 346 5.98 5.53 -18.17
N PHE A 347 5.60 6.14 -19.29
CA PHE A 347 6.06 7.49 -19.63
C PHE A 347 5.15 8.54 -19.02
N TYR A 348 5.70 9.37 -18.16
CA TYR A 348 4.99 10.43 -17.46
C TYR A 348 5.80 11.72 -17.47
N PRO A 349 5.20 12.89 -17.18
CA PRO A 349 5.94 14.13 -17.01
C PRO A 349 7.07 13.96 -16.00
N ASP A 350 8.19 14.63 -16.24
CA ASP A 350 9.43 14.45 -15.49
C ASP A 350 9.33 14.74 -13.97
N TYR A 351 8.35 15.53 -13.54
CA TYR A 351 8.04 15.76 -12.14
C TYR A 351 7.27 14.61 -11.46
N TRP A 352 6.68 13.69 -12.24
CA TRP A 352 5.71 12.71 -11.74
C TRP A 352 6.28 11.77 -10.68
N GLU A 353 7.50 11.25 -10.89
CA GLU A 353 8.18 10.41 -9.89
C GLU A 353 8.35 11.14 -8.55
N THR A 354 8.64 12.45 -8.58
CA THR A 354 8.82 13.27 -7.36
C THR A 354 7.54 13.34 -6.55
N VAL A 355 6.42 13.56 -7.24
CA VAL A 355 5.08 13.58 -6.65
C VAL A 355 4.73 12.20 -6.08
N LYS A 356 4.92 11.13 -6.85
CA LYS A 356 4.55 9.77 -6.42
C LYS A 356 5.41 9.27 -5.26
N MET A 357 6.71 9.53 -5.25
CA MET A 357 7.61 9.15 -4.16
C MET A 357 7.23 9.79 -2.82
N THR A 358 6.55 10.94 -2.84
CA THR A 358 6.08 11.66 -1.65
C THR A 358 4.59 11.51 -1.38
N ASN A 359 3.89 10.62 -2.10
CA ASN A 359 2.45 10.44 -2.01
C ASN A 359 1.98 9.95 -0.63
N ASN A 360 2.84 9.24 0.11
CA ASN A 360 2.55 8.78 1.47
C ASN A 360 3.07 9.73 2.58
N LEU A 361 3.69 10.87 2.21
CA LEU A 361 4.19 11.84 3.18
C LEU A 361 3.02 12.61 3.79
N VAL A 362 2.69 12.31 5.04
CA VAL A 362 1.64 12.98 5.81
C VAL A 362 2.23 13.84 6.93
N PRO A 363 1.50 14.83 7.48
CA PRO A 363 2.01 15.67 8.57
C PRO A 363 2.45 14.91 9.83
N SER A 364 1.89 13.71 10.05
CA SER A 364 2.22 12.83 11.17
C SER A 364 3.28 11.77 10.82
N GLU A 365 4.00 11.92 9.71
CA GLU A 365 5.05 10.98 9.31
C GLU A 365 6.22 11.02 10.31
N GLU A 366 6.68 9.85 10.73
CA GLU A 366 7.79 9.69 11.68
C GLU A 366 9.06 9.16 11.01
N SER A 367 8.93 8.52 9.85
CA SER A 367 10.06 8.01 9.08
C SER A 367 10.90 9.15 8.51
N ASP A 368 12.19 9.14 8.81
CA ASP A 368 13.15 10.10 8.27
C ASP A 368 13.54 9.83 6.81
N TRP A 369 12.97 8.80 6.16
CA TRP A 369 13.15 8.48 4.73
C TRP A 369 13.09 9.69 3.82
N TYR A 370 12.11 10.56 4.02
CA TYR A 370 11.88 11.76 3.20
C TYR A 370 12.98 12.82 3.31
N ARG A 371 13.91 12.68 4.25
CA ARG A 371 15.12 13.51 4.36
C ARG A 371 16.28 13.01 3.50
N TYR A 372 16.17 11.80 2.95
CA TYR A 372 17.21 11.12 2.17
C TYR A 372 16.76 10.81 0.74
N LEU A 373 15.77 11.53 0.22
CA LEU A 373 15.32 11.39 -1.17
C LEU A 373 16.49 11.71 -2.14
N PRO A 374 16.63 10.96 -3.25
CA PRO A 374 17.68 11.21 -4.23
C PRO A 374 17.50 12.59 -4.88
N GLN A 375 18.60 13.29 -5.14
CA GLN A 375 18.58 14.66 -5.65
C GLN A 375 17.84 14.79 -6.98
N THR A 376 17.99 13.82 -7.88
CA THR A 376 17.36 13.77 -9.21
C THR A 376 15.83 13.73 -9.15
N LEU A 377 15.26 13.25 -8.03
CA LEU A 377 13.82 13.14 -7.75
C LEU A 377 13.37 14.08 -6.61
N SER A 378 14.20 15.02 -6.18
CA SER A 378 13.88 15.89 -5.05
C SER A 378 12.70 16.83 -5.39
N PRO A 379 11.75 17.04 -4.46
CA PRO A 379 10.73 18.10 -4.56
C PRO A 379 11.30 19.48 -4.89
N SER A 380 12.53 19.78 -4.49
CA SER A 380 13.19 21.05 -4.81
C SER A 380 13.45 21.28 -6.30
N ARG A 381 13.41 20.24 -7.14
CA ARG A 381 13.51 20.38 -8.61
C ARG A 381 12.20 20.80 -9.26
N TYR A 382 11.08 20.44 -8.64
CA TYR A 382 9.73 20.71 -9.14
C TYR A 382 8.85 21.28 -8.02
N PRO A 383 9.29 22.36 -7.33
CA PRO A 383 8.65 22.82 -6.10
C PRO A 383 7.21 23.23 -6.33
N THR A 384 6.93 23.89 -7.46
CA THR A 384 5.60 24.33 -7.85
C THR A 384 4.68 23.15 -8.13
N GLN A 385 5.08 22.20 -8.98
CA GLN A 385 4.27 21.02 -9.31
C GLN A 385 3.99 20.18 -8.07
N TRP A 386 5.02 20.00 -7.23
CA TRP A 386 4.90 19.27 -5.97
C TRP A 386 3.94 19.96 -4.99
N LEU A 387 4.10 21.26 -4.74
CA LEU A 387 3.22 22.02 -3.83
C LEU A 387 1.77 22.04 -4.33
N VAL A 388 1.55 22.27 -5.63
CA VAL A 388 0.20 22.25 -6.22
C VAL A 388 -0.41 20.86 -6.08
N ASP A 389 0.37 19.78 -6.29
CA ASP A 389 -0.14 18.43 -6.08
C ASP A 389 -0.53 18.17 -4.61
N ARG A 390 0.25 18.64 -3.64
CA ARG A 390 -0.10 18.55 -2.20
C ARG A 390 -1.39 19.30 -1.84
N LEU A 391 -1.58 20.50 -2.43
CA LEU A 391 -2.82 21.27 -2.26
C LEU A 391 -4.02 20.60 -2.94
N TRP A 392 -3.80 19.94 -4.08
CA TRP A 392 -4.83 19.20 -4.78
C TRP A 392 -5.23 17.92 -4.03
N ASP A 393 -4.26 17.13 -3.56
CA ASP A 393 -4.51 15.85 -2.89
C ASP A 393 -5.26 16.03 -1.56
N SER A 394 -4.88 17.00 -0.74
CA SER A 394 -5.62 17.32 0.50
C SER A 394 -7.08 17.75 0.25
N SER A 395 -7.38 18.33 -0.91
CA SER A 395 -8.76 18.67 -1.30
C SER A 395 -9.60 17.43 -1.67
N MET A 396 -8.98 16.28 -1.98
CA MET A 396 -9.65 14.99 -2.17
C MET A 396 -10.11 14.36 -0.84
N GLU A 397 -9.61 14.85 0.29
CA GLU A 397 -9.99 14.37 1.63
C GLU A 397 -11.32 14.95 2.10
N ASN A 398 -11.67 16.16 1.64
CA ASN A 398 -12.68 17.04 2.24
C ASN A 398 -14.00 17.17 1.44
N GLY A 399 -14.24 16.29 0.47
CA GLY A 399 -15.53 16.23 -0.23
C GLY A 399 -16.60 15.47 0.56
N GLY A 400 -17.24 16.13 1.54
CA GLY A 400 -18.56 15.77 2.11
C GLY A 400 -18.65 14.54 2.99
#